data_AF-A0A1B6I3N0-F1
#
_entry.id   AF-A0A1B6I3N0-F1
#
_cell.length_a   1.000
_cell.length_b   1.000
_cell.length_c   1.000
_cell.angle_alpha   90.00
_cell.angle_beta   90.00
_cell.angle_gamma   90.00
#
_symmetry.space_group_name_H-M   'P 1'
#
loop_
_entity.id
_entity.type
_entity.pdbx_description
1 polymer ?
#
loop_
_entity_poly.entity_id
_entity_poly.type
_entity_poly.pdbx_seq_one_letter_code
_entity_poly.pdbx_strand_id
1 'polypeptide(L)'
;HLNGGGDVAMLELSGENFTPNLQVWFGDVEAETMYRCQESMLCVVPDISSFRGEWLWVRQPTQVPVSLVRNDGIIYATGLTFTYTPEPGPRSHCPPADDIMRTNHSDRLPPITDMPWNQPQGI
;
A
#
# COMPACT_ATOMS: atom_id res chain seq x y z
N HIS A 1 20.22 1.09 1.56
CA HIS A 1 19.33 2.26 1.75
C HIS A 1 18.04 2.07 0.97
N LEU A 2 16.89 2.58 1.45
CA LEU A 2 15.63 2.54 0.70
C LEU A 2 15.34 3.93 0.10
N ASN A 3 14.95 3.98 -1.17
CA ASN A 3 14.55 5.21 -1.86
C ASN A 3 13.15 5.02 -2.47
N GLY A 4 12.21 5.92 -2.17
CA GLY A 4 10.84 5.91 -2.71
C GLY A 4 9.74 5.57 -1.69
N GLY A 5 8.49 5.69 -2.13
CA GLY A 5 7.26 5.36 -1.39
C GLY A 5 6.02 5.53 -2.28
N GLY A 6 5.13 4.54 -2.33
CA GLY A 6 4.00 4.48 -3.27
C GLY A 6 4.23 3.43 -4.36
N ASP A 7 4.27 3.85 -5.64
CA ASP A 7 4.23 2.94 -6.80
C ASP A 7 5.52 2.18 -7.09
N VAL A 8 6.68 2.75 -6.76
CA VAL A 8 7.99 2.10 -6.97
C VAL A 8 8.93 2.50 -5.83
N ALA A 9 9.40 1.51 -5.08
CA ALA A 9 10.47 1.68 -4.11
C ALA A 9 11.72 0.92 -4.58
N MET A 10 12.90 1.49 -4.35
CA MET A 10 14.18 0.87 -4.67
C MET A 10 15.01 0.65 -3.42
N LEU A 11 15.55 -0.54 -3.26
CA LEU A 11 16.48 -0.91 -2.20
C LEU A 11 17.91 -0.95 -2.77
N GLU A 12 18.81 -0.24 -2.10
CA GLU A 12 20.25 -0.34 -2.29
C GLU A 12 20.86 -1.31 -1.27
N LEU A 13 21.59 -2.30 -1.78
CA LEU A 13 22.47 -3.17 -1.01
C LEU A 13 23.90 -2.68 -1.16
N SER A 14 24.56 -2.45 -0.03
CA SER A 14 25.99 -2.15 0.05
C SER A 14 26.72 -3.35 0.64
N GLY A 15 27.85 -3.74 0.05
CA GLY A 15 28.59 -4.93 0.43
C GLY A 15 29.91 -5.02 -0.32
N GLU A 16 30.36 -6.24 -0.58
CA GLU A 16 31.59 -6.52 -1.32
C GLU A 16 31.38 -7.75 -2.23
N ASN A 17 32.20 -7.86 -3.27
CA ASN A 17 32.20 -8.98 -4.23
C ASN A 17 30.88 -9.19 -4.98
N PHE A 18 30.10 -8.13 -5.17
CA PHE A 18 28.95 -8.20 -6.06
C PHE A 18 29.37 -8.39 -7.52
N THR A 19 28.54 -9.11 -8.26
CA THR A 19 28.75 -9.41 -9.67
C THR A 19 27.43 -9.27 -10.44
N PRO A 20 27.48 -8.99 -11.75
CA PRO A 20 26.26 -8.82 -12.55
C PRO A 20 25.38 -10.06 -12.69
N ASN A 21 25.86 -11.24 -12.29
CA ASN A 21 25.11 -12.51 -12.31
C ASN A 21 24.42 -12.83 -10.97
N LEU A 22 24.42 -11.90 -10.02
CA LEU A 22 23.65 -12.00 -8.79
C LEU A 22 22.33 -11.24 -8.93
N GLN A 23 21.28 -11.85 -8.43
CA GLN A 23 19.93 -11.31 -8.37
C GLN A 23 19.52 -11.13 -6.91
N VAL A 24 18.85 -10.03 -6.57
CA VAL A 24 18.26 -9.85 -5.24
C VAL A 24 16.92 -10.58 -5.17
N TRP A 25 16.74 -11.33 -4.09
CA TRP A 25 15.51 -12.05 -3.79
C TRP A 25 14.99 -11.62 -2.44
N PHE A 26 13.67 -11.47 -2.34
CA PHE A 26 12.94 -11.25 -1.11
C PHE A 26 12.14 -12.51 -0.86
N GLY A 27 12.48 -13.29 0.18
CA GLY A 27 11.87 -14.61 0.36
C GLY A 27 12.01 -15.48 -0.90
N ASP A 28 10.89 -15.85 -1.49
CA ASP A 28 10.76 -16.62 -2.73
C ASP A 28 10.44 -15.77 -3.97
N VAL A 29 10.47 -14.44 -3.85
CA VAL A 29 10.18 -13.49 -4.92
C VAL A 29 11.47 -12.87 -5.45
N GLU A 30 11.72 -13.05 -6.74
CA GLU A 30 12.81 -12.41 -7.48
C GLU A 30 12.51 -10.91 -7.68
N ALA A 31 13.47 -10.04 -7.38
CA ALA A 31 13.35 -8.60 -7.61
C ALA A 31 14.10 -8.17 -8.88
N GLU A 32 13.60 -7.16 -9.59
CA GLU A 32 14.37 -6.53 -10.67
C GLU A 32 15.65 -5.92 -10.09
N THR A 33 16.81 -6.36 -10.56
CA THR A 33 18.11 -6.04 -9.96
C THR A 33 19.03 -5.32 -10.95
N MET A 34 19.67 -4.25 -10.49
CA MET A 34 20.66 -3.47 -11.24
C MET A 34 22.01 -3.50 -10.52
N TYR A 35 23.00 -4.09 -11.17
CA TYR A 35 24.39 -4.04 -10.69
C TYR A 35 25.01 -2.66 -10.94
N ARG A 36 25.61 -2.05 -9.91
CA ARG A 36 26.37 -0.79 -10.04
C ARG A 36 27.86 -1.05 -10.05
N CYS A 37 28.37 -1.71 -9.01
CA CYS A 37 29.77 -2.06 -8.83
C CYS A 37 29.91 -3.23 -7.84
N GLN A 38 31.15 -3.66 -7.56
CA GLN A 38 31.43 -4.76 -6.62
C GLN A 38 30.97 -4.47 -5.19
N GLU A 39 30.62 -3.22 -4.88
CA GLU A 39 30.24 -2.77 -3.55
C GLU A 39 28.77 -2.30 -3.45
N SER A 40 28.07 -2.14 -4.57
CA SER A 40 26.70 -1.63 -4.60
C SER A 40 25.84 -2.27 -5.68
N MET A 41 24.61 -2.62 -5.28
CA MET A 41 23.55 -3.08 -6.17
C MET A 41 22.24 -2.39 -5.78
N LEU A 42 21.38 -2.13 -6.77
CA LEU A 42 20.03 -1.64 -6.57
C LEU A 42 19.04 -2.73 -6.96
N CYS A 43 17.87 -2.76 -6.33
CA CYS A 43 16.74 -3.53 -6.82
C CYS A 43 15.43 -2.79 -6.60
N VAL A 44 14.44 -3.08 -7.44
CA VAL A 44 13.05 -2.67 -7.21
C VAL A 44 12.47 -3.57 -6.13
N VAL A 45 11.86 -2.98 -5.10
CA VAL A 45 11.16 -3.73 -4.05
C VAL A 45 9.89 -4.31 -4.67
N PRO A 46 9.69 -5.64 -4.63
CA PRO A 46 8.46 -6.26 -5.13
C PRO A 46 7.22 -5.80 -4.37
N ASP A 47 6.06 -5.83 -5.02
CA ASP A 47 4.81 -5.58 -4.33
C ASP A 47 4.50 -6.70 -3.32
N ILE A 48 3.86 -6.36 -2.21
CA ILE A 48 3.54 -7.32 -1.16
C ILE A 48 2.60 -8.44 -1.64
N SER A 49 1.76 -8.17 -2.64
CA SER A 49 0.86 -9.18 -3.23
C SER A 49 1.62 -10.29 -3.98
N SER A 50 2.88 -10.07 -4.38
CA SER A 50 3.71 -11.06 -5.07
C SER A 50 4.06 -12.26 -4.19
N PHE A 51 4.04 -12.11 -2.85
CA PHE A 51 4.47 -13.17 -1.94
C PHE A 51 3.42 -14.27 -1.76
N ARG A 52 2.11 -13.93 -1.85
CA ARG A 52 0.93 -14.78 -2.13
C ARG A 52 -0.27 -13.84 -2.35
N GLY A 53 -1.12 -14.14 -3.34
CA GLY A 53 -2.24 -13.27 -3.78
C GLY A 53 -3.31 -12.89 -2.73
N GLU A 54 -3.20 -13.38 -1.49
CA GLU A 54 -4.12 -13.10 -0.39
C GLU A 54 -3.61 -12.01 0.57
N TRP A 55 -2.43 -11.42 0.33
CA TRP A 55 -1.85 -10.40 1.22
C TRP A 55 -2.31 -8.97 0.96
N LEU A 56 -3.41 -8.80 0.21
CA LEU A 56 -4.03 -7.50 -0.04
C LEU A 56 -4.49 -6.77 1.24
N TRP A 57 -4.54 -7.47 2.39
CA TRP A 57 -5.00 -6.94 3.68
C TRP A 57 -4.13 -7.39 4.84
N VAL A 58 -2.81 -7.27 4.73
CA VAL A 58 -1.96 -7.52 5.90
C VAL A 58 -2.28 -6.48 6.96
N ARG A 59 -2.58 -6.91 8.19
CA ARG A 59 -2.78 -6.01 9.33
C ARG A 59 -1.53 -5.87 10.20
N GLN A 60 -0.52 -6.67 9.93
CA GLN A 60 0.71 -6.77 10.71
C GLN A 60 1.92 -6.56 9.80
N PRO A 61 3.04 -6.06 10.32
CA PRO A 61 4.28 -6.02 9.58
C PRO A 61 4.70 -7.43 9.15
N THR A 62 4.98 -7.58 7.86
CA THR A 62 5.54 -8.81 7.30
C THR A 62 7.04 -8.65 7.15
N GLN A 63 7.81 -9.61 7.64
CA GLN A 63 9.26 -9.66 7.41
C GLN A 63 9.61 -10.78 6.45
N VAL A 64 10.46 -10.50 5.47
CA VAL A 64 11.01 -11.48 4.54
C VAL A 64 12.53 -11.39 4.50
N PRO A 65 13.24 -12.53 4.37
CA PRO A 65 14.70 -12.50 4.23
C PRO A 65 15.11 -11.92 2.88
N VAL A 66 16.23 -11.22 2.85
CA VAL A 66 16.87 -10.76 1.61
C VAL A 66 18.03 -11.69 1.29
N SER A 67 18.06 -12.22 0.07
CA SER A 67 19.11 -13.13 -0.39
C SER A 67 19.68 -12.68 -1.73
N LEU A 68 20.90 -13.11 -2.03
CA LEU A 68 21.49 -12.98 -3.37
C LEU A 68 21.51 -14.35 -4.02
N VAL A 69 20.94 -14.46 -5.21
CA VAL A 69 20.87 -15.71 -5.96
C VAL A 69 21.70 -15.56 -7.22
N ARG A 70 22.62 -16.50 -7.43
CA ARG A 70 23.45 -16.54 -8.64
C ARG A 70 22.73 -17.28 -9.75
N ASN A 71 23.07 -16.97 -11.00
CA ASN A 71 22.48 -17.59 -12.18
C ASN A 71 22.59 -19.12 -12.29
N ASP A 72 23.47 -19.76 -11.52
CA ASP A 72 23.59 -21.22 -11.41
C ASP A 72 22.81 -21.81 -10.20
N GLY A 73 22.02 -21.00 -9.51
CA GLY A 73 21.14 -21.40 -8.42
C GLY A 73 21.76 -21.37 -7.02
N ILE A 74 23.00 -20.92 -6.86
CA ILE A 74 23.59 -20.74 -5.53
C ILE A 74 22.90 -19.57 -4.81
N ILE A 75 22.52 -19.79 -3.55
CA ILE A 75 21.90 -18.79 -2.69
C ILE A 75 22.90 -18.34 -1.63
N TYR A 76 23.16 -17.04 -1.58
CA TYR A 76 23.93 -16.37 -0.53
C TYR A 76 22.96 -15.66 0.42
N ALA A 77 22.85 -16.16 1.64
CA ALA A 77 22.06 -15.51 2.68
C ALA A 77 22.79 -14.24 3.14
N THR A 78 22.12 -13.09 3.04
CA THR A 78 22.70 -11.79 3.47
C THR A 78 22.57 -11.56 4.97
N GLY A 79 21.69 -12.31 5.65
CA GLY A 79 21.29 -12.07 7.03
C GLY A 79 20.37 -10.85 7.21
N LEU A 80 20.06 -10.13 6.14
CA LEU A 80 19.15 -8.98 6.16
C LEU A 80 17.70 -9.44 6.02
N THR A 81 16.80 -8.63 6.56
CA THR A 81 15.35 -8.79 6.41
C THR A 81 14.74 -7.49 5.92
N PHE A 82 13.77 -7.60 5.02
CA PHE A 82 12.94 -6.47 4.60
C PHE A 82 11.57 -6.55 5.29
N THR A 83 11.05 -5.41 5.74
CA THR A 83 9.75 -5.34 6.42
C THR A 83 8.75 -4.59 5.55
N TYR A 84 7.68 -5.28 5.15
CA TYR A 84 6.51 -4.66 4.54
C TYR A 84 5.55 -4.21 5.65
N THR A 85 5.32 -2.91 5.75
CA THR A 85 4.31 -2.34 6.64
C THR A 85 3.06 -2.00 5.82
N PRO A 86 1.92 -2.63 6.08
CA PRO A 86 0.68 -2.27 5.41
C PRO A 86 0.28 -0.83 5.77
N GLU A 87 -0.24 -0.08 4.80
CA GLU A 87 -0.94 1.16 5.15
C GLU A 87 -2.16 0.81 6.01
N PRO A 88 -2.47 1.61 7.06
CA PRO A 88 -3.73 1.48 7.77
C PRO A 88 -4.85 1.59 6.73
N GLY A 89 -5.56 0.50 6.48
CA GLY A 89 -6.60 0.46 5.45
C GLY A 89 -7.61 1.61 5.62
N PRO A 90 -8.40 1.92 4.57
CA PRO A 90 -9.38 2.99 4.62
C PRO A 90 -10.21 2.84 5.89
N ARG A 91 -10.19 3.85 6.77
CA ARG A 91 -11.02 3.83 7.98
C ARG A 91 -12.44 3.57 7.51
N SER A 92 -13.05 2.48 7.97
CA SER A 92 -14.46 2.20 7.72
C SER A 92 -15.20 3.50 8.03
N HIS A 93 -15.89 4.06 7.02
CA HIS A 93 -16.62 5.31 7.15
C HIS A 93 -17.37 5.33 8.48
N CYS A 94 -17.11 6.33 9.30
CA CYS A 94 -17.78 6.50 10.58
C CYS A 94 -19.30 6.55 10.31
N PRO A 95 -20.10 5.54 10.71
CA PRO A 95 -21.55 5.55 10.52
C PRO A 95 -22.26 6.80 11.06
N PRO A 96 -21.80 7.46 12.15
CA PRO A 96 -22.48 8.65 12.66
C PRO A 96 -22.58 9.79 11.66
N ALA A 97 -21.63 9.92 10.72
CA ALA A 97 -21.64 11.00 9.73
C ALA A 97 -22.75 10.80 8.69
N ASP A 98 -23.02 9.55 8.29
CA ASP A 98 -24.08 9.23 7.32
C ASP A 98 -25.47 9.35 7.94
N ASP A 99 -25.64 9.00 9.23
CA ASP A 99 -26.90 9.19 9.95
C ASP A 99 -27.24 10.69 10.11
N ILE A 100 -26.25 11.53 10.41
CA ILE A 100 -26.43 12.98 10.48
C ILE A 100 -26.82 13.56 9.11
N MET A 101 -26.21 13.08 8.02
CA MET A 101 -26.52 13.55 6.66
C MET A 101 -27.89 13.08 6.14
N ARG A 102 -28.42 11.94 6.58
CA ARG A 102 -29.78 11.49 6.21
C ARG A 102 -30.89 12.23 6.96
N THR A 103 -30.62 12.70 8.18
CA THR A 103 -31.66 13.31 9.02
C THR A 103 -32.15 14.66 8.46
N ASN A 104 -31.35 15.34 7.63
CA ASN A 104 -31.71 16.66 7.10
C ASN A 104 -32.60 16.67 5.84
N HIS A 105 -33.03 15.52 5.31
CA HIS A 105 -33.87 15.49 4.11
C HIS A 105 -35.33 15.08 4.34
N SER A 106 -35.76 14.86 5.60
CA SER A 106 -37.10 14.34 5.88
C SER A 106 -37.95 15.13 6.90
N ASP A 107 -37.48 16.28 7.40
CA ASP A 107 -38.31 17.18 8.20
C ASP A 107 -38.80 18.39 7.40
N ARG A 108 -39.90 18.13 6.68
CA ARG A 108 -41.11 18.95 6.58
C ARG A 108 -40.95 20.47 6.65
N LEU A 109 -40.74 21.09 5.49
CA LEU A 109 -41.40 22.36 5.23
C LEU A 109 -42.83 22.05 4.75
N PRO A 110 -43.90 22.59 5.39
CA PRO A 110 -45.25 22.44 4.87
C PRO A 110 -45.33 23.08 3.47
N PRO A 111 -46.16 22.53 2.56
CA PRO A 111 -46.34 23.14 1.25
C PRO A 111 -46.82 24.59 1.40
N ILE A 112 -46.39 25.48 0.48
CA ILE A 112 -46.69 26.92 0.49
C ILE A 112 -48.19 27.24 0.63
N THR A 113 -49.06 26.30 0.27
CA THR A 113 -50.53 26.40 0.42
C THR A 113 -51.01 26.38 1.87
N ASP A 114 -50.23 25.80 2.79
CA ASP A 114 -50.57 25.69 4.22
C ASP A 114 -49.95 26.83 5.06
N MET A 115 -49.29 27.81 4.42
CA MET A 115 -48.76 28.98 5.12
C MET A 115 -49.85 30.03 5.36
N PRO A 116 -49.96 30.59 6.59
CA PRO A 116 -51.07 31.46 7.00
C PRO A 116 -51.13 32.80 6.25
N TRP A 117 -50.06 33.20 5.56
CA TRP A 117 -50.00 34.42 4.75
C TRP A 117 -50.50 34.25 3.31
N ASN A 118 -50.80 33.02 2.88
CA ASN A 118 -51.08 32.70 1.48
C ASN A 118 -52.52 32.24 1.22
N GLN A 119 -53.47 32.57 2.12
CA GLN A 119 -54.89 32.31 1.92
C GLN A 119 -55.51 33.38 0.99
N PRO A 120 -56.15 32.99 -0.13
CA PRO A 120 -56.89 33.94 -0.96
C PRO A 120 -58.10 34.47 -0.18
N GLN A 121 -58.13 35.78 0.06
CA GLN A 121 -59.31 36.43 0.62
C GLN A 121 -60.42 36.38 -0.42
N GLY A 122 -61.46 35.59 -0.13
CA GLY A 122 -62.63 35.45 -0.97
C GLY A 122 -63.74 36.41 -0.55
N ILE A 123 -64.14 37.24 -1.54
CA ILE A 123 -65.31 38.13 -1.67
C ILE A 123 -65.20 39.49 -0.99
#